data_AF-A0A848FF57-F1
#
_entry.id   AF-A0A848FF57-F1
#
_cell.length_a   1.000
_cell.length_b   1.000
_cell.length_c   1.000
_cell.angle_alpha   90.00
_cell.angle_beta   90.00
_cell.angle_gamma   90.00
#
_symmetry.space_group_name_H-M   'P 1'
#
loop_
_entity.id
_entity.type
_entity.pdbx_description
1 polymer ?
#
loop_
_entity_poly.entity_id
_entity_poly.type
_entity_poly.pdbx_seq_one_letter_code
_entity_poly.pdbx_strand_id
1 'polypeptide(L)'
;MQTNSVRNLFGATVLALAAVAVQAAEPPAATPSPAQSVTPAVHLAVGQLLDLDVEHRLLTVTHQDIPSLGMPAMTMDFPLHPTVNGAGIAAGQTVALVLALVDGKLTVTAMQAVVQVGGGAAAPAAGASAMPGHPMKPGAGMQAMASCHEMMRDR
;
A
#
# COMPACT_ATOMS: atom_id res chain seq x y z
N MET A 1 -30.82 -40.85 35.75
CA MET A 1 -30.26 -40.26 34.53
C MET A 1 -29.23 -41.24 33.98
N GLN A 2 -29.39 -41.59 32.71
CA GLN A 2 -28.93 -42.80 32.03
C GLN A 2 -27.39 -42.90 31.95
N THR A 3 -26.82 -43.93 32.55
CA THR A 3 -25.45 -44.40 32.29
C THR A 3 -25.48 -45.34 31.08
N ASN A 4 -24.82 -45.02 29.97
CA ASN A 4 -24.65 -45.95 28.86
C ASN A 4 -23.18 -46.29 28.65
N SER A 5 -22.83 -47.45 29.16
CA SER A 5 -21.58 -48.17 28.96
C SER A 5 -21.87 -49.28 27.96
N VAL A 6 -21.10 -49.39 26.86
CA VAL A 6 -21.11 -50.58 26.01
C VAL A 6 -19.67 -51.03 25.77
N ARG A 7 -19.29 -52.04 26.56
CA ARG A 7 -18.16 -52.95 26.36
C ARG A 7 -18.47 -53.85 25.16
N ASN A 8 -17.64 -53.83 24.13
CA ASN A 8 -17.64 -54.89 23.12
C ASN A 8 -16.38 -55.74 23.19
N LEU A 9 -16.63 -57.03 22.95
CA LEU A 9 -15.90 -58.22 23.34
C LEU A 9 -14.61 -58.48 22.56
N PHE A 10 -13.70 -59.16 23.25
CA PHE A 10 -12.50 -59.82 22.77
C PHE A 10 -12.81 -60.99 21.82
N GLY A 11 -12.06 -61.07 20.72
CA GLY A 11 -11.93 -62.26 19.87
C GLY A 11 -10.48 -62.36 19.37
N ALA A 12 -9.76 -63.39 19.80
CA ALA A 12 -8.33 -63.59 19.56
C ALA A 12 -8.08 -64.80 18.64
N THR A 13 -7.32 -64.65 17.56
CA THR A 13 -6.62 -65.73 16.77
C THR A 13 -5.94 -65.09 15.53
N VAL A 14 -4.77 -65.46 14.97
CA VAL A 14 -3.57 -66.23 15.33
C VAL A 14 -2.45 -65.80 14.35
N LEU A 15 -1.23 -65.65 14.87
CA LEU A 15 0.13 -65.88 14.33
C LEU A 15 0.38 -65.97 12.80
N ALA A 16 1.23 -65.07 12.27
CA ALA A 16 2.18 -65.37 11.18
C ALA A 16 3.41 -64.44 11.23
N LEU A 17 4.61 -65.04 11.20
CA LEU A 17 5.93 -64.39 11.18
C LEU A 17 6.31 -63.94 9.76
N ALA A 18 6.79 -62.71 9.59
CA ALA A 18 7.78 -62.33 8.58
C ALA A 18 8.41 -60.97 8.92
N ALA A 19 9.74 -60.91 8.83
CA ALA A 19 10.58 -59.79 9.17
C ALA A 19 10.34 -58.54 8.29
N VAL A 20 10.36 -57.36 8.91
CA VAL A 20 10.89 -56.16 8.28
C VAL A 20 11.56 -55.30 9.35
N ALA A 21 12.77 -54.86 9.01
CA ALA A 21 13.62 -54.04 9.85
C ALA A 21 12.89 -52.78 10.33
N VAL A 22 13.14 -52.46 11.60
CA VAL A 22 12.89 -51.16 12.19
C VAL A 22 13.61 -50.08 11.37
N GLN A 23 12.84 -49.26 10.67
CA GLN A 23 13.25 -47.90 10.36
C GLN A 23 12.03 -47.01 10.63
N ALA A 24 11.80 -46.74 11.91
CA ALA A 24 11.02 -45.58 12.31
C ALA A 24 11.80 -44.34 11.87
N ALA A 25 11.60 -43.93 10.62
CA ALA A 25 11.71 -42.53 10.27
C ALA A 25 10.48 -41.87 10.88
N GLU A 26 10.62 -41.51 12.15
CA GLU A 26 9.77 -40.53 12.80
C GLU A 26 9.75 -39.31 11.87
N PRO A 27 8.60 -38.84 11.36
CA PRO A 27 8.56 -37.51 10.78
C PRO A 27 9.03 -36.58 11.90
N PRO A 28 10.14 -35.83 11.72
CA PRO A 28 10.48 -34.80 12.68
C PRO A 28 9.24 -33.91 12.76
N ALA A 29 8.76 -33.76 13.99
CA ALA A 29 7.73 -32.83 14.38
C ALA A 29 7.80 -31.61 13.47
N ALA A 30 6.70 -31.34 12.76
CA ALA A 30 6.49 -30.03 12.18
C ALA A 30 6.77 -29.04 13.32
N THR A 31 7.89 -28.34 13.20
CA THR A 31 8.12 -27.15 13.97
C THR A 31 6.85 -26.31 13.81
N PRO A 32 6.20 -25.84 14.89
CA PRO A 32 5.31 -24.71 14.71
C PRO A 32 6.18 -23.65 14.06
N SER A 33 5.91 -23.34 12.79
CA SER A 33 6.41 -22.11 12.17
C SER A 33 6.16 -21.03 13.22
N PRO A 34 7.18 -20.24 13.61
CA PRO A 34 6.93 -19.15 14.52
C PRO A 34 5.76 -18.41 13.91
N ALA A 35 4.64 -18.33 14.65
CA ALA A 35 3.49 -17.54 14.25
C ALA A 35 4.09 -16.19 13.91
N GLN A 36 4.23 -15.93 12.60
CA GLN A 36 4.70 -14.67 12.12
C GLN A 36 3.65 -13.74 12.70
N SER A 37 4.04 -12.92 13.68
CA SER A 37 3.23 -11.81 14.09
C SER A 37 3.02 -11.02 12.79
N VAL A 38 1.90 -11.28 12.13
CA VAL A 38 1.51 -10.59 10.91
C VAL A 38 1.15 -9.22 11.41
N THR A 39 2.17 -8.37 11.57
CA THR A 39 1.96 -6.94 11.69
C THR A 39 1.14 -6.59 10.47
N PRO A 40 -0.10 -6.09 10.63
CA PRO A 40 -0.95 -5.79 9.49
C PRO A 40 -0.18 -4.85 8.56
N ALA A 41 -0.05 -5.26 7.30
CA ALA A 41 0.65 -4.46 6.31
C ALA A 41 -0.11 -3.14 6.15
N VAL A 42 0.56 -2.05 6.53
CA VAL A 42 0.08 -0.69 6.35
C VAL A 42 0.86 -0.04 5.22
N HIS A 43 0.16 0.66 4.36
CA HIS A 43 0.68 1.36 3.21
C HIS A 43 0.36 2.84 3.36
N LEU A 44 1.35 3.70 3.15
CA LEU A 44 1.16 5.14 3.20
C LEU A 44 0.90 5.65 1.80
N ALA A 45 -0.11 6.51 1.67
CA ALA A 45 -0.38 7.25 0.45
C ALA A 45 -0.53 8.73 0.76
N VAL A 46 -0.13 9.59 -0.16
CA VAL A 46 -0.38 11.03 -0.09
C VAL A 46 -1.13 11.43 -1.36
N GLY A 47 -2.13 12.29 -1.24
CA GLY A 47 -2.93 12.69 -2.39
C GLY A 47 -3.79 13.92 -2.13
N GLN A 48 -4.36 14.48 -3.18
CA GLN A 48 -5.40 15.50 -3.06
C GLN A 48 -6.77 14.83 -2.94
N LEU A 49 -7.54 15.21 -1.93
CA LEU A 49 -8.92 14.81 -1.79
C LEU A 49 -9.77 15.56 -2.83
N LEU A 50 -10.48 14.83 -3.68
CA LEU A 50 -11.41 15.40 -4.65
C LEU A 50 -12.83 15.43 -4.10
N ASP A 51 -13.21 14.37 -3.38
CA ASP A 51 -14.54 14.23 -2.81
C ASP A 51 -14.51 13.26 -1.61
N LEU A 52 -15.39 13.52 -0.63
CA LEU A 52 -15.57 12.68 0.56
C LEU A 52 -17.06 12.37 0.73
N ASP A 53 -17.43 11.17 0.29
CA ASP A 53 -18.79 10.66 0.45
C ASP A 53 -18.95 10.01 1.83
N VAL A 54 -19.56 10.76 2.75
CA VAL A 54 -19.78 10.32 4.13
C VAL A 54 -20.85 9.24 4.25
N GLU A 55 -21.78 9.17 3.30
CA GLU A 55 -22.92 8.24 3.32
C GLU A 55 -22.47 6.83 2.92
N HIS A 56 -21.72 6.73 1.83
CA HIS A 56 -21.14 5.51 1.26
C HIS A 56 -19.74 5.18 1.80
N ARG A 57 -19.12 6.10 2.56
CA ARG A 57 -17.78 5.95 3.14
C ARG A 57 -16.73 5.73 2.06
N LEU A 58 -16.76 6.57 1.02
CA LEU A 58 -15.81 6.54 -0.09
C LEU A 58 -15.06 7.86 -0.17
N LEU A 59 -13.73 7.78 -0.35
CA LEU A 59 -12.88 8.93 -0.61
C LEU A 59 -12.42 8.87 -2.06
N THR A 60 -12.72 9.92 -2.82
CA THR A 60 -12.10 10.10 -4.14
C THR A 60 -10.81 10.89 -3.95
N VAL A 61 -9.67 10.26 -4.19
CA VAL A 61 -8.35 10.88 -3.98
C VAL A 61 -7.51 10.72 -5.24
N THR A 62 -6.90 11.83 -5.67
CA THR A 62 -5.79 11.79 -6.62
C THR A 62 -4.51 11.56 -5.83
N HIS A 63 -4.11 10.29 -5.71
CA HIS A 63 -2.95 9.89 -4.96
C HIS A 63 -1.67 10.00 -5.79
N GLN A 64 -0.56 10.22 -5.11
CA GLN A 64 0.79 10.14 -5.67
C GLN A 64 1.24 8.68 -5.81
N ASP A 65 2.47 8.45 -6.23
CA ASP A 65 3.05 7.11 -6.31
C ASP A 65 3.02 6.41 -4.93
N ILE A 66 2.49 5.18 -4.89
CA ILE A 66 2.45 4.33 -3.71
C ILE A 66 3.36 3.11 -3.98
N PRO A 67 4.67 3.23 -3.72
CA PRO A 67 5.64 2.19 -4.10
C PRO A 67 5.40 0.88 -3.35
N SER A 68 4.85 0.93 -2.15
CA SER A 68 4.52 -0.28 -1.36
C SER A 68 3.44 -1.15 -1.99
N LEU A 69 2.62 -0.59 -2.88
CA LEU A 69 1.55 -1.30 -3.60
C LEU A 69 1.80 -1.39 -5.11
N GLY A 70 2.87 -0.76 -5.61
CA GLY A 70 3.15 -0.66 -7.04
C GLY A 70 2.10 0.15 -7.82
N MET A 71 1.40 1.06 -7.15
CA MET A 71 0.36 1.89 -7.76
C MET A 71 0.95 3.26 -8.12
N PRO A 72 1.04 3.63 -9.42
CA PRO A 72 1.50 4.94 -9.82
C PRO A 72 0.50 6.03 -9.42
N ALA A 73 0.88 7.30 -9.55
CA ALA A 73 -0.03 8.41 -9.29
C ALA A 73 -1.28 8.33 -10.17
N MET A 74 -2.46 8.20 -9.56
CA MET A 74 -3.74 8.10 -10.23
C MET A 74 -4.89 8.57 -9.32
N THR A 75 -6.07 8.73 -9.89
CA THR A 75 -7.29 9.08 -9.15
C THR A 75 -8.14 7.83 -8.96
N MET A 76 -8.48 7.51 -7.72
CA MET A 76 -9.29 6.34 -7.40
C MET A 76 -10.12 6.58 -6.13
N ASP A 77 -11.22 5.85 -6.01
CA ASP A 77 -12.00 5.72 -4.80
C ASP A 77 -11.37 4.73 -3.82
N PHE A 78 -11.25 5.14 -2.55
CA PHE A 78 -10.84 4.28 -1.45
C PHE A 78 -11.92 4.19 -0.39
N PRO A 79 -12.27 2.99 0.10
CA PRO A 79 -13.19 2.84 1.20
C PRO A 79 -12.60 3.40 2.49
N LEU A 80 -13.41 4.13 3.24
CA LEU A 80 -13.07 4.69 4.54
C LEU A 80 -13.53 3.74 5.65
N HIS A 81 -12.60 3.39 6.53
CA HIS A 81 -12.94 2.58 7.68
C HIS A 81 -13.97 3.32 8.58
N PRO A 82 -14.97 2.62 9.16
CA PRO A 82 -16.02 3.23 9.98
C PRO A 82 -15.51 4.03 11.19
N THR A 83 -14.32 3.70 11.69
CA THR A 83 -13.70 4.39 12.83
C THR A 83 -12.98 5.69 12.45
N VAL A 84 -12.77 5.95 11.16
CA VAL A 84 -12.10 7.15 10.68
C VAL A 84 -13.13 8.24 10.45
N ASN A 85 -12.88 9.42 11.03
CA ASN A 85 -13.71 10.59 10.85
C ASN A 85 -12.98 11.59 9.94
N GLY A 86 -13.63 11.97 8.84
CA GLY A 86 -13.11 12.98 7.91
C GLY A 86 -13.45 14.42 8.28
N ALA A 87 -14.03 14.67 9.46
CA ALA A 87 -14.41 16.01 9.90
C ALA A 87 -13.23 17.00 9.81
N GLY A 88 -13.46 18.15 9.16
CA GLY A 88 -12.44 19.18 8.94
C GLY A 88 -11.56 18.95 7.71
N ILE A 89 -11.75 17.85 6.97
CA ILE A 89 -11.09 17.59 5.69
C ILE A 89 -12.11 17.86 4.59
N ALA A 90 -11.74 18.73 3.65
CA ALA A 90 -12.56 19.17 2.53
C ALA A 90 -11.87 18.84 1.22
N ALA A 91 -12.66 18.75 0.15
CA ALA A 91 -12.15 18.64 -1.20
C ALA A 91 -11.14 19.76 -1.52
N GLY A 92 -10.13 19.44 -2.31
CA GLY A 92 -9.00 20.30 -2.64
C GLY A 92 -7.84 20.28 -1.65
N GLN A 93 -7.98 19.62 -0.48
CA GLN A 93 -6.88 19.51 0.48
C GLN A 93 -5.96 18.33 0.16
N THR A 94 -4.66 18.54 0.34
CA THR A 94 -3.69 17.44 0.37
C THR A 94 -3.84 16.68 1.69
N VAL A 95 -3.95 15.36 1.59
CA VAL A 95 -4.16 14.44 2.71
C VAL A 95 -3.14 13.32 2.67
N ALA A 96 -2.69 12.89 3.84
CA ALA A 96 -1.93 11.67 4.04
C ALA A 96 -2.90 10.59 4.52
N LEU A 97 -2.88 9.43 3.86
CA LEU A 97 -3.74 8.29 4.14
C LEU A 97 -2.90 7.09 4.57
N VAL A 98 -3.44 6.33 5.51
CA VAL A 98 -2.92 5.01 5.91
C VAL A 98 -3.89 3.96 5.40
N LEU A 99 -3.44 3.15 4.47
CA LEU A 99 -4.20 2.09 3.85
C LEU A 99 -3.79 0.77 4.48
N ALA A 100 -4.76 -0.06 4.84
CA ALA A 100 -4.52 -1.41 5.35
C ALA A 100 -5.51 -2.37 4.71
N LEU A 101 -5.13 -3.64 4.60
CA LEU A 101 -6.07 -4.68 4.20
C LEU A 101 -7.01 -4.99 5.37
N VAL A 102 -8.27 -4.60 5.23
CA VAL A 102 -9.35 -4.91 6.17
C VAL A 102 -10.35 -5.78 5.42
N ASP A 103 -10.58 -7.00 5.90
CA ASP A 103 -11.49 -7.96 5.24
C ASP A 103 -11.13 -8.24 3.76
N GLY A 104 -9.82 -8.25 3.46
CA GLY A 104 -9.31 -8.44 2.09
C GLY A 104 -9.46 -7.21 1.17
N LYS A 105 -9.93 -6.06 1.69
CA LYS A 105 -10.07 -4.81 0.94
C LYS A 105 -9.08 -3.76 1.43
N LEU A 106 -8.44 -3.08 0.50
CA LEU A 106 -7.55 -1.97 0.80
C LEU A 106 -8.36 -0.76 1.28
N THR A 107 -8.33 -0.50 2.58
CA THR A 107 -9.22 0.44 3.27
C THR A 107 -8.41 1.51 4.00
N VAL A 108 -8.88 2.75 3.95
CA VAL A 108 -8.28 3.88 4.69
C VAL A 108 -8.61 3.74 6.17
N THR A 109 -7.59 3.45 6.98
CA THR A 109 -7.69 3.25 8.43
C THR A 109 -7.24 4.47 9.24
N ALA A 110 -6.57 5.42 8.60
CA ALA A 110 -6.33 6.76 9.13
C ALA A 110 -6.17 7.76 7.99
N MET A 111 -6.57 9.01 8.24
CA MET A 111 -6.41 10.13 7.31
C MET A 111 -6.05 11.40 8.07
N GLN A 112 -5.18 12.22 7.50
CA GLN A 112 -4.79 13.51 8.08
C GLN A 112 -4.64 14.55 6.98
N ALA A 113 -5.18 15.76 7.20
CA ALA A 113 -4.88 16.89 6.33
C ALA A 113 -3.40 17.26 6.48
N VAL A 114 -2.69 17.29 5.36
CA VAL A 114 -1.33 17.79 5.31
C VAL A 114 -1.45 19.30 5.20
N VAL A 115 -1.43 19.99 6.34
CA VAL A 115 -1.21 21.43 6.34
C VAL A 115 0.18 21.64 5.73
N GLN A 116 0.22 22.00 4.46
CA GLN A 116 1.44 22.42 3.79
C GLN A 116 1.87 23.73 4.44
N VAL A 117 2.60 23.63 5.55
CA VAL A 117 3.35 24.74 6.13
C VAL A 117 4.43 25.06 5.10
N GLY A 118 4.15 26.04 4.25
CA GLY A 118 4.92 26.49 3.10
C GLY A 118 6.24 25.76 2.82
N GLY A 119 6.26 24.94 1.76
CA GLY A 119 7.48 24.48 1.10
C GLY A 119 7.80 23.00 1.33
N GLY A 120 7.45 22.17 0.33
CA GLY A 120 7.83 20.76 0.32
C GLY A 120 7.31 20.01 -0.90
N ALA A 121 7.75 20.42 -2.10
CA ALA A 121 7.73 19.64 -3.35
C ALA A 121 6.43 18.88 -3.68
N ALA A 122 5.43 19.61 -4.19
CA ALA A 122 4.67 19.06 -5.30
C ALA A 122 5.62 18.95 -6.49
N ALA A 123 6.15 17.75 -6.74
CA ALA A 123 6.64 17.43 -8.07
C ALA A 123 5.44 17.65 -9.03
N PRO A 124 5.59 18.42 -10.12
CA PRO A 124 4.49 18.61 -11.05
C PRO A 124 4.12 17.23 -11.61
N ALA A 125 2.83 16.92 -11.57
CA ALA A 125 2.28 15.82 -12.34
C ALA A 125 2.54 16.10 -13.82
N ALA A 126 3.66 15.59 -14.34
CA ALA A 126 3.94 15.54 -15.76
C ALA A 126 3.14 14.38 -16.38
N GLY A 127 1.82 14.54 -16.40
CA GLY A 127 0.92 13.80 -17.28
C GLY A 127 0.77 14.57 -18.59
N ALA A 128 1.84 14.70 -19.36
CA ALA A 128 1.77 15.16 -20.75
C ALA A 128 2.53 14.15 -21.61
N SER A 129 1.82 13.11 -22.05
CA SER A 129 2.17 12.44 -23.31
C SER A 129 1.96 13.44 -24.45
N ALA A 130 2.89 14.37 -24.61
CA ALA A 130 3.05 15.18 -25.80
C ALA A 130 4.18 14.57 -26.63
N MET A 131 3.79 14.07 -27.80
CA MET A 131 4.62 13.38 -28.78
C MET A 131 5.84 14.22 -29.20
N PRO A 132 7.01 13.61 -29.50
CA PRO A 132 8.17 14.33 -30.02
C PRO A 132 7.93 14.82 -31.45
N GLY A 133 7.91 16.14 -31.61
CA GLY A 133 7.99 16.80 -32.90
C GLY A 133 8.17 18.30 -32.68
N HIS A 134 9.29 18.82 -33.19
CA HIS A 134 9.65 20.20 -33.58
C HIS A 134 11.08 20.56 -33.09
N PRO A 135 12.01 20.90 -34.02
CA PRO A 135 13.42 21.09 -33.72
C PRO A 135 13.71 22.37 -32.93
N MET A 136 14.59 22.24 -31.92
CA MET A 136 15.24 23.34 -31.20
C MET A 136 15.97 24.27 -32.18
N LYS A 137 15.69 25.58 -32.11
CA LYS A 137 16.59 26.61 -32.65
C LYS A 137 17.64 26.95 -31.57
N PRO A 138 18.96 26.82 -31.84
CA PRO A 138 19.98 27.32 -30.94
C PRO A 138 20.17 28.83 -31.13
N GLY A 139 20.27 29.61 -30.04
CA GLY A 139 20.88 30.94 -30.12
C GLY A 139 20.25 32.10 -29.35
N ALA A 140 19.16 31.94 -28.59
CA ALA A 140 18.55 33.06 -27.86
C ALA A 140 19.14 33.31 -26.46
N GLY A 141 19.79 32.31 -25.84
CA GLY A 141 20.27 32.41 -24.44
C GLY A 141 21.67 33.02 -24.27
N MET A 142 22.56 32.89 -25.26
CA MET A 142 23.95 33.37 -25.12
C MET A 142 24.13 34.88 -25.34
N GLN A 143 23.22 35.54 -26.06
CA GLN A 143 23.35 36.97 -26.37
C GLN A 143 23.11 37.87 -25.15
N ALA A 144 22.22 37.45 -24.23
CA ALA A 144 21.95 38.21 -23.01
C ALA A 144 23.15 38.22 -22.04
N MET A 145 23.93 37.14 -21.99
CA MET A 145 25.07 37.04 -21.08
C MET A 145 26.30 37.84 -21.57
N ALA A 146 26.49 37.94 -22.89
CA ALA A 146 27.55 38.75 -23.48
C ALA A 146 27.34 40.26 -23.24
N SER A 147 26.10 40.76 -23.36
CA SER A 147 25.78 42.18 -23.12
C SER A 147 25.98 42.61 -21.67
N CYS A 148 25.74 41.73 -20.69
CA CYS A 148 26.01 42.03 -19.29
C CYS A 148 27.51 42.09 -18.98
N HIS A 149 28.32 41.26 -19.63
CA HIS A 149 29.76 41.22 -19.40
C HIS A 149 30.47 42.46 -19.98
N GLU A 150 30.01 42.96 -21.13
CA GLU A 150 30.60 44.11 -21.81
C GLU A 150 30.35 45.42 -21.02
N MET A 151 29.15 45.61 -20.48
CA MET A 151 28.80 46.80 -19.68
C MET A 151 29.59 46.90 -18.35
N MET A 152 30.13 45.79 -17.83
CA MET A 152 30.94 45.79 -16.60
C MET A 152 32.43 46.07 -16.84
N ARG A 153 32.91 46.07 -18.09
CA ARG A 153 34.32 46.34 -18.41
C ARG A 153 34.63 47.79 -18.78
N ASP A 154 33.63 48.58 -19.13
CA ASP A 154 33.79 49.98 -19.61
C ASP A 154 33.64 51.03 -18.50
N ARG A 155 33.96 50.67 -17.24
CA ARG A 155 34.00 51.59 -16.09
C ARG A 155 35.35 51.50 -15.39
#